data_AF-A0A2D9SS54-F1
#
_entry.id   AF-A0A2D9SS54-F1
#
_cell.length_a   1.000
_cell.length_b   1.000
_cell.length_c   1.000
_cell.angle_alpha   90.00
_cell.angle_beta   90.00
_cell.angle_gamma   90.00
#
_symmetry.space_group_name_H-M   'P 1'
#
loop_
_entity.id
_entity.type
_entity.pdbx_description
1 polymer ?
#
loop_
_entity_poly.entity_id
_entity_poly.type
_entity_poly.pdbx_seq_one_letter_code
_entity_poly.pdbx_strand_id
1 'polypeptide(L)' 'MIIDCHGHYTTAPEPHQQFREDQIAAYDKGLVLPEIPYISDDLIRQSIEQNQLKLLAERGADMTLFSPRASA' A
#
# COMPACT_ATOMS: atom_id res chain seq x y z
N MET A 1 -9.64 1.65 -24.23
CA MET A 1 -8.76 1.58 -23.05
C MET A 1 -8.91 2.86 -22.25
N ILE A 2 -9.39 2.75 -21.02
CA ILE A 2 -9.59 3.82 -20.03
C ILE A 2 -8.49 3.69 -19.00
N ILE A 3 -7.58 4.66 -18.96
CA ILE A 3 -6.45 4.69 -18.04
C ILE A 3 -6.70 5.75 -16.98
N ASP A 4 -6.71 5.34 -15.72
CA ASP A 4 -6.65 6.24 -14.57
C ASP A 4 -5.18 6.59 -14.32
N CYS A 5 -4.80 7.85 -14.57
CA CYS A 5 -3.41 8.29 -14.43
C CYS A 5 -3.00 8.59 -12.98
N HIS A 6 -3.92 8.52 -12.01
CA HIS A 6 -3.64 8.91 -10.64
C HIS A 6 -4.25 7.93 -9.63
N GLY A 7 -3.51 6.86 -9.32
CA GLY A 7 -3.83 5.94 -8.24
C GLY A 7 -2.74 5.85 -7.18
N HIS A 8 -3.16 5.76 -5.92
CA HIS A 8 -2.28 5.52 -4.78
C HIS A 8 -2.62 4.22 -4.07
N TYR A 9 -1.61 3.52 -3.56
CA TYR A 9 -1.81 2.31 -2.75
C TYR A 9 -2.19 2.65 -1.30
N THR A 10 -3.43 3.10 -1.11
CA THR A 10 -3.99 3.50 0.19
C THR A 10 -4.45 2.35 1.07
N THR A 11 -4.45 1.12 0.54
CA THR A 11 -4.94 -0.10 1.22
C THR A 11 -3.81 -1.10 1.51
N ALA A 12 -2.56 -0.63 1.57
CA ALA A 12 -1.41 -1.49 1.83
C ALA A 12 -1.59 -2.33 3.12
N PRO A 13 -1.06 -3.57 3.18
CA PRO A 13 -1.21 -4.44 4.34
C PRO A 13 -0.70 -3.83 5.65
N GLU A 14 -1.37 -4.13 6.77
CA GLU A 14 -1.06 -3.65 8.12
C GLU A 14 0.45 -3.66 8.48
N PRO A 15 1.22 -4.73 8.18
CA PRO A 15 2.65 -4.75 8.53
C PRO A 15 3.46 -3.60 7.90
N HIS A 16 3.04 -3.09 6.74
CA HIS A 16 3.67 -1.92 6.11
C HIS A 16 3.48 -0.65 6.96
N GLN A 17 2.29 -0.43 7.51
CA GLN A 17 2.00 0.69 8.41
C GLN A 17 2.78 0.55 9.71
N GLN A 18 2.73 -0.62 10.33
CA GLN A 18 3.41 -0.88 11.60
C GLN A 18 4.92 -0.65 11.48
N PHE A 19 5.54 -1.12 10.41
CA PHE A 19 6.95 -0.88 10.15
C PHE A 19 7.28 0.62 10.06
N ARG A 20 6.42 1.43 9.40
CA ARG A 20 6.64 2.87 9.31
C ARG A 20 6.53 3.54 10.68
N GLU A 21 5.57 3.15 11.50
CA GLU A 21 5.40 3.66 12.87
C GLU A 21 6.59 3.31 13.75
N ASP A 22 7.03 2.04 13.72
CA ASP A 22 8.19 1.57 14.45
C ASP A 22 9.47 2.26 13.98
N GLN A 23 9.58 2.53 12.68
CA GLN A 23 10.72 3.26 12.09
C GLN A 23 10.78 4.70 12.62
N ILE A 24 9.65 5.41 12.67
CA ILE A 24 9.58 6.77 13.23
C ILE A 24 9.94 6.73 14.73
N ALA A 25 9.34 5.81 15.48
CA ALA A 25 9.58 5.68 16.91
C ALA A 25 11.04 5.32 17.24
N ALA A 26 11.68 4.47 16.43
CA ALA A 26 13.09 4.13 16.56
C ALA A 26 13.98 5.35 16.29
N TYR A 27 13.68 6.11 15.23
CA TYR A 27 14.40 7.34 14.90
C TYR A 27 14.32 8.37 16.04
N ASP A 28 13.13 8.63 16.56
CA ASP A 28 12.92 9.61 17.64
C ASP A 28 13.65 9.24 18.94
N LYS A 29 13.85 7.94 19.18
CA LYS A 29 14.54 7.40 20.36
C LYS A 29 16.04 7.16 20.12
N GLY A 30 16.56 7.39 18.91
CA GLY A 30 17.95 7.08 18.55
C GLY A 30 18.27 5.58 18.61
N LEU A 31 17.28 4.73 18.39
CA LEU A 31 17.40 3.27 18.38
C LEU A 31 17.71 2.74 16.98
N VAL A 32 18.07 1.46 16.91
CA VAL A 32 18.22 0.74 15.65
C VAL A 32 16.87 0.68 14.93
N LEU A 33 16.89 0.86 13.61
CA LEU A 33 15.69 0.78 12.78
C LEU A 33 15.09 -0.64 12.82
N PRO A 34 13.76 -0.78 12.71
CA PRO A 34 13.11 -2.09 12.69
C PRO A 34 13.53 -2.92 11.48
N GLU A 35 13.39 -4.24 11.60
CA GLU A 35 13.56 -5.14 10.46
C GLU A 35 12.39 -4.97 9.47
N ILE A 36 12.69 -5.10 8.18
CA ILE A 36 11.67 -5.03 7.12
C ILE A 36 10.73 -6.23 7.28
N PRO A 37 9.41 -6.03 7.41
CA PRO A 37 8.48 -7.12 7.60
C PRO A 37 8.34 -7.93 6.31
N TYR A 38 8.13 -9.23 6.45
CA TYR A 38 7.65 -10.05 5.35
C TYR A 38 6.18 -9.76 5.08
N ILE A 39 5.84 -9.44 3.84
CA ILE A 39 4.47 -9.27 3.37
C ILE A 39 4.26 -10.28 2.25
N SER A 40 3.34 -11.22 2.45
CA SER A 40 3.06 -12.27 1.47
C SER A 40 2.29 -11.74 0.28
N ASP A 41 2.42 -12.45 -0.85
CA ASP A 41 1.62 -12.16 -2.04
C ASP A 41 0.11 -12.22 -1.76
N ASP A 42 -0.35 -13.11 -0.87
CA ASP A 42 -1.78 -13.23 -0.55
C ASP A 42 -2.32 -11.99 0.16
N LEU A 43 -1.53 -11.39 1.06
CA LEU A 43 -1.89 -10.10 1.67
C LEU A 43 -1.94 -8.98 0.64
N ILE A 44 -1.00 -8.97 -0.31
CA ILE A 44 -0.98 -7.99 -1.41
C ILE A 44 -2.22 -8.18 -2.30
N ARG A 45 -2.49 -9.41 -2.75
CA ARG A 45 -3.68 -9.75 -3.57
C ARG A 45 -4.95 -9.33 -2.88
N GLN A 46 -5.16 -9.75 -1.62
CA GLN A 46 -6.36 -9.41 -0.86
C GLN A 46 -6.58 -7.89 -0.80
N SER A 47 -5.53 -7.12 -0.51
CA SER A 47 -5.63 -5.67 -0.38
C SER A 47 -5.99 -4.94 -1.67
N ILE A 48 -5.65 -5.52 -2.83
CA ILE A 48 -5.89 -4.96 -4.17
C ILE A 48 -7.22 -5.47 -4.75
N GLU A 49 -7.50 -6.76 -4.64
CA GLU A 49 -8.70 -7.42 -5.16
C GLU A 49 -9.96 -6.89 -4.50
N GLN A 50 -9.94 -6.74 -3.17
CA GLN A 50 -11.10 -6.27 -2.41
C GLN A 50 -11.35 -4.75 -2.56
N ASN A 51 -10.41 -4.00 -3.15
CA ASN A 51 -10.44 -2.54 -3.24
C ASN A 51 -10.27 -2.06 -4.70
N GLN A 52 -9.03 -1.80 -5.13
CA GLN A 52 -8.76 -1.14 -6.41
C GLN A 52 -9.26 -1.94 -7.61
N LEU A 53 -9.03 -3.26 -7.65
CA LEU A 53 -9.49 -4.08 -8.78
C LEU A 53 -11.02 -4.15 -8.85
N LYS A 54 -11.68 -4.32 -7.71
CA LYS A 54 -13.15 -4.27 -7.63
C LYS A 54 -13.69 -2.95 -8.18
N LEU A 55 -13.15 -1.82 -7.72
CA LEU A 55 -13.60 -0.49 -8.15
C LEU A 55 -13.25 -0.19 -9.62
N LEU A 56 -12.09 -0.66 -10.10
CA LEU A 56 -11.68 -0.52 -11.51
C LEU A 56 -12.67 -1.25 -12.43
N ALA A 57 -13.09 -2.47 -12.07
CA ALA A 57 -14.12 -3.23 -12.78
C ALA A 57 -15.50 -2.56 -12.71
N GLU A 58 -15.95 -2.15 -11.52
CA GLU A 58 -17.26 -1.50 -11.32
C GLU A 58 -17.37 -0.15 -12.05
N ARG A 59 -16.25 0.58 -12.21
CA ARG A 59 -16.20 1.89 -12.88
C ARG A 59 -15.87 1.81 -14.36
N GLY A 60 -15.58 0.62 -14.89
CA GLY A 60 -15.23 0.42 -16.31
C GLY A 60 -13.89 1.04 -16.72
N ALA A 61 -12.91 1.11 -15.80
CA ALA A 61 -11.54 1.45 -16.15
C ALA A 61 -10.75 0.18 -16.54
N ASP A 62 -9.69 0.32 -17.34
CA ASP A 62 -8.87 -0.81 -17.80
C ASP A 62 -7.53 -0.91 -17.03
N MET A 63 -6.97 0.22 -16.60
CA MET A 63 -5.66 0.29 -15.95
C MET A 63 -5.54 1.53 -15.06
N THR A 64 -4.75 1.43 -14.00
CA THR A 64 -4.35 2.57 -13.17
C THR A 64 -2.82 2.70 -13.15
N LEU A 65 -2.31 3.91 -13.37
CA LEU A 65 -0.93 4.25 -13.02
C LEU A 65 -0.84 4.37 -11.51
N PHE A 66 -0.17 3.40 -10.88
CA PHE A 66 -0.24 3.18 -9.45
C PHE A 66 1.07 3.57 -8.75
N SER A 67 0.95 4.34 -7.68
CA SER A 67 2.08 4.90 -6.93
C SER A 67 1.91 4.70 -5.42
N PRO A 68 2.97 4.86 -4.60
CA PRO A 68 2.84 4.87 -3.15
C PRO A 68 1.85 5.94 -2.66
N ARG A 69 1.27 5.72 -1.47
CA ARG A 69 0.39 6.71 -0.83
C ARG A 69 1.13 8.02 -0.53
N ALA A 70 0.44 9.14 -0.64
CA ALA A 70 1.03 10.48 -0.48
C ALA A 70 1.48 10.78 0.95
N SER A 71 0.85 10.19 1.96
CA SER A 71 1.21 10.34 3.37
C SER A 71 1.22 9.00 4.07
N ALA A 72 2.19 8.83 4.98
CA ALA A 72 2.40 7.60 5.71
C ALA A 72 2.75 7.85 7.18
#